data_AF-A0A6A6JS95-F1
#
_entry.id   AF-A0A6A6JS95-F1
#
_cell.length_a   1.000
_cell.length_b   1.000
_cell.length_c   1.000
_cell.angle_alpha   90.00
_cell.angle_beta   90.00
_cell.angle_gamma   90.00
#
_symmetry.space_group_name_H-M   'P 1'
#
loop_
_entity.id
_entity.type
_entity.pdbx_description
1 polymer ?
#
loop_
_entity_poly.entity_id
_entity_poly.type
_entity_poly.pdbx_seq_one_letter_code
_entity_poly.pdbx_strand_id
1 'polypeptide(L)'
;SCSNPAENTCTFYTDCLEKKMQCGSSGYPIDYGLKYCKKFTAARGEFSARGKAWITKTMLCLQRALVPYATGEQKGTCAKLKEFAFATHPGCYVSSGVCALPPGDWEVIIKTVSIKELFGSVDALKATLQTAGDCVEFYQWLIERGIVKVVEKVKDKVEDVWHKITGWF
;
A
#
# COMPACT_ATOMS: atom_id res chain seq x y z
N SER A 1 5.00 -6.94 22.45
CA SER A 1 3.63 -6.97 23.02
C SER A 1 2.62 -6.84 21.88
N CYS A 2 1.39 -7.34 22.00
CA CYS A 2 0.35 -7.12 20.98
C CYS A 2 -0.16 -5.67 20.92
N SER A 3 0.06 -4.87 21.97
CA SER A 3 -0.25 -3.44 22.01
C SER A 3 0.83 -2.54 21.41
N ASN A 4 2.06 -3.05 21.26
CA ASN A 4 3.19 -2.33 20.68
C ASN A 4 4.03 -3.31 19.85
N PRO A 5 3.74 -3.43 18.53
CA PRO A 5 4.48 -4.29 17.62
C PRO A 5 5.97 -3.90 17.56
N ALA A 6 6.84 -4.90 17.44
CA ALA A 6 8.27 -4.68 17.32
C ALA A 6 8.66 -4.35 15.87
N GLU A 7 9.56 -3.40 15.70
CA GLU A 7 10.08 -3.03 14.38
C GLU A 7 10.76 -4.21 13.67
N ASN A 8 10.63 -4.26 12.34
CA ASN A 8 11.31 -5.25 11.49
C ASN A 8 10.97 -6.72 11.81
N THR A 9 9.82 -6.97 12.44
CA THR A 9 9.33 -8.31 12.71
C THR A 9 7.96 -8.54 12.08
N CYS A 10 7.67 -9.79 11.71
CA CYS A 10 6.36 -10.18 11.18
C CYS A 10 5.51 -10.98 12.18
N THR A 11 6.02 -11.20 13.39
CA THR A 11 5.39 -12.04 14.43
C THR A 11 4.07 -11.47 14.92
N PHE A 12 3.84 -10.16 14.80
CA PHE A 12 2.54 -9.55 15.11
C PHE A 12 1.36 -10.24 14.40
N TYR A 13 1.56 -10.65 13.14
CA TYR A 13 0.48 -11.28 12.38
C TYR A 13 0.10 -12.66 12.92
N THR A 14 1.06 -13.47 13.34
CA THR A 14 0.82 -14.82 13.86
C THR A 14 0.45 -14.80 15.34
N ASP A 15 1.24 -14.09 16.15
CA ASP A 15 1.24 -14.23 17.60
C ASP A 15 0.16 -13.36 18.26
N CYS A 16 -0.32 -12.34 17.54
CA CYS A 16 -1.30 -11.39 18.02
C CYS A 16 -2.56 -11.37 17.14
N LEU A 17 -2.45 -10.93 15.89
CA LEU A 17 -3.62 -10.67 15.06
C LEU A 17 -4.38 -11.95 14.71
N GLU A 18 -3.70 -12.98 14.21
CA GLU A 18 -4.35 -14.27 13.90
C GLU A 18 -4.81 -14.99 15.16
N LYS A 19 -4.02 -14.97 16.23
CA LYS A 19 -4.41 -15.56 17.52
C LYS A 19 -5.74 -14.98 18.03
N LYS A 20 -5.98 -13.69 17.81
CA LYS A 20 -7.21 -13.00 18.24
C LYS A 20 -8.36 -13.16 17.25
N MET A 21 -8.09 -13.05 15.96
CA MET A 21 -9.12 -12.98 14.92
C MET A 21 -9.49 -14.33 14.31
N GLN A 22 -8.58 -15.31 14.37
CA GLN A 22 -8.80 -16.71 13.97
C GLN A 22 -9.38 -16.83 12.56
N CYS A 23 -8.82 -16.08 11.62
CA CYS A 23 -9.31 -16.02 10.24
C CYS A 23 -8.85 -17.18 9.36
N GLY A 24 -7.97 -18.04 9.88
CA GLY A 24 -7.44 -19.19 9.19
C GLY A 24 -6.34 -18.84 8.19
N SER A 25 -5.81 -19.87 7.54
CA SER A 25 -4.68 -19.77 6.62
C SER A 25 -4.94 -18.89 5.39
N SER A 26 -6.20 -18.76 4.96
CA SER A 26 -6.63 -17.88 3.86
C SER A 26 -7.06 -16.49 4.34
N GLY A 27 -7.04 -16.25 5.65
CA GLY A 27 -7.37 -14.98 6.26
C GLY A 27 -6.32 -13.91 6.01
N TYR A 28 -6.73 -12.63 6.10
CA TYR A 28 -5.83 -11.49 5.93
C TYR A 28 -4.55 -11.56 6.78
N PRO A 29 -4.58 -11.94 8.07
CA PRO A 29 -3.36 -11.97 8.88
C PRO A 29 -2.26 -12.86 8.28
N ILE A 30 -2.64 -14.01 7.71
CA ILE A 30 -1.70 -15.03 7.22
C ILE A 30 -1.44 -14.91 5.73
N ASP A 31 -2.47 -15.02 4.87
CA ASP A 31 -2.28 -15.03 3.42
C ASP A 31 -1.92 -13.66 2.83
N TYR A 32 -2.04 -12.60 3.62
CA TYR A 32 -1.70 -11.25 3.18
C TYR A 32 -0.63 -10.59 4.06
N GLY A 33 -0.99 -10.25 5.30
CA GLY A 33 -0.14 -9.48 6.21
C GLY A 33 1.22 -10.15 6.44
N LEU A 34 1.21 -11.39 6.93
CA LEU A 34 2.44 -12.16 7.16
C LEU A 34 3.22 -12.41 5.87
N LYS A 35 2.53 -12.82 4.81
CA LYS A 35 3.14 -13.13 3.50
C LYS A 35 3.93 -11.95 2.96
N TYR A 36 3.33 -10.77 2.86
CA TYR A 36 4.02 -9.60 2.31
C TYR A 36 5.03 -9.00 3.29
N CYS A 37 4.77 -9.05 4.60
CA CYS A 37 5.79 -8.68 5.59
C CYS A 37 7.08 -9.50 5.41
N LYS A 38 6.96 -10.82 5.24
CA LYS A 38 8.12 -11.70 4.99
C LYS A 38 8.79 -11.41 3.66
N LYS A 39 8.02 -11.19 2.59
CA LYS A 39 8.58 -10.83 1.27
C LYS A 39 9.39 -9.54 1.32
N PHE A 40 8.87 -8.49 1.95
CA PHE A 40 9.62 -7.23 2.12
C PHE A 40 10.82 -7.37 3.05
N THR A 41 10.74 -8.23 4.07
CA THR A 41 11.90 -8.56 4.92
C THR A 41 13.01 -9.23 4.11
N ALA A 42 12.65 -10.17 3.23
CA ALA A 42 13.61 -10.87 2.36
C ALA A 42 14.23 -9.91 1.31
N ALA A 43 13.41 -9.07 0.68
CA ALA A 43 13.86 -8.09 -0.31
C ALA A 43 14.64 -6.91 0.29
N ARG A 44 14.68 -6.76 1.63
CA ARG A 44 15.29 -5.61 2.32
C ARG A 44 16.73 -5.33 1.90
N GLY A 45 17.49 -6.35 1.53
CA GLY A 45 18.86 -6.22 1.04
C GLY A 45 18.99 -5.43 -0.26
N GLU A 46 17.97 -5.47 -1.11
CA GLU A 46 17.92 -4.84 -2.44
C GLU A 46 17.59 -3.35 -2.38
N PHE A 47 17.09 -2.86 -1.24
CA PHE A 47 16.71 -1.47 -1.06
C PHE A 47 17.90 -0.57 -0.71
N SER A 48 17.81 0.69 -1.12
CA SER A 48 18.65 1.78 -0.64
C SER A 48 18.49 1.97 0.88
N ALA A 49 19.36 2.80 1.49
CA ALA A 49 19.19 3.17 2.90
C ALA A 49 17.82 3.82 3.19
N ARG A 50 17.32 4.64 2.24
CA ARG A 50 16.00 5.27 2.34
C ARG A 50 14.87 4.24 2.21
N GLY A 51 14.99 3.31 1.26
CA GLY A 51 14.07 2.20 1.09
C GLY A 51 13.99 1.28 2.31
N LYS A 52 15.12 0.97 2.93
CA LYS A 52 15.17 0.19 4.20
C LYS A 52 14.44 0.91 5.33
N ALA A 53 14.61 2.22 5.45
CA ALA A 53 13.87 3.02 6.42
C ALA A 53 12.36 3.04 6.12
N TRP A 54 11.98 3.14 4.83
CA TRP A 54 10.59 3.07 4.40
C TRP A 54 9.95 1.71 4.73
N ILE A 55 10.65 0.58 4.53
CA ILE A 55 10.15 -0.74 4.94
C ILE A 55 9.85 -0.77 6.43
N THR A 56 10.78 -0.31 7.28
CA THR A 56 10.59 -0.29 8.73
C THR A 56 9.35 0.52 9.11
N LYS A 57 9.24 1.75 8.62
CA LYS A 57 8.15 2.67 8.93
C LYS A 57 6.80 2.12 8.45
N THR A 58 6.75 1.61 7.22
CA THR A 58 5.54 1.05 6.61
C THR A 58 5.06 -0.17 7.39
N MET A 59 5.96 -1.12 7.67
CA MET A 59 5.63 -2.33 8.42
C MET A 59 5.06 -1.99 9.79
N LEU A 60 5.70 -1.06 10.50
CA LEU A 60 5.24 -0.64 11.83
C LEU A 60 3.90 0.10 11.78
N CYS A 61 3.70 1.00 10.81
CA CYS A 61 2.44 1.71 10.60
C CYS A 61 1.28 0.74 10.40
N LEU A 62 1.44 -0.22 9.47
CA LEU A 62 0.42 -1.22 9.14
C LEU A 62 0.08 -2.10 10.35
N GLN A 63 1.08 -2.56 11.11
CA GLN A 63 0.85 -3.39 12.29
C GLN A 63 0.16 -2.59 13.41
N ARG A 64 0.59 -1.35 13.66
CA ARG A 64 -0.01 -0.48 14.68
C ARG A 64 -1.47 -0.17 14.38
N ALA A 65 -1.83 0.05 13.12
CA ALA A 65 -3.22 0.28 12.73
C ALA A 65 -4.13 -0.91 13.09
N LEU A 66 -3.59 -2.12 13.19
CA LEU A 66 -4.32 -3.36 13.48
C LEU A 66 -4.30 -3.74 14.97
N VAL A 67 -3.63 -2.97 15.83
CA VAL A 67 -3.56 -3.23 17.27
C VAL A 67 -4.95 -3.30 17.93
N PRO A 68 -5.94 -2.45 17.62
CA PRO A 68 -7.27 -2.56 18.22
C PRO A 68 -7.93 -3.92 17.95
N TYR A 69 -7.76 -4.49 16.75
CA TYR A 69 -8.22 -5.84 16.43
C TYR A 69 -7.42 -6.91 17.17
N ALA A 70 -6.09 -6.79 17.20
CA ALA A 70 -5.20 -7.77 17.83
C ALA A 70 -5.35 -7.84 19.36
N THR A 71 -5.76 -6.75 20.01
CA THR A 71 -6.00 -6.68 21.46
C THR A 71 -7.46 -6.97 21.83
N GLY A 72 -8.38 -6.90 20.86
CA GLY A 72 -9.80 -7.10 21.07
C GLY A 72 -10.56 -5.85 21.53
N GLU A 73 -9.90 -4.69 21.54
CA GLU A 73 -10.55 -3.39 21.69
C GLU A 73 -11.58 -3.17 20.57
N GLN A 74 -11.22 -3.54 19.34
CA GLN A 74 -12.10 -3.56 18.18
C GLN A 74 -12.51 -4.98 17.84
N LYS A 75 -13.83 -5.23 17.82
CA LYS A 75 -14.42 -6.49 17.39
C LYS A 75 -14.77 -6.42 15.90
N GLY A 76 -14.75 -7.56 15.22
CA GLY A 76 -15.21 -7.64 13.82
C GLY A 76 -15.09 -9.03 13.23
N THR A 77 -15.56 -9.17 12.00
CA THR A 77 -15.38 -10.38 11.19
C THR A 77 -14.07 -10.31 10.41
N CYS A 78 -13.60 -11.45 9.91
CA CYS A 78 -12.43 -11.51 9.04
C CYS A 78 -12.57 -10.67 7.76
N ALA A 79 -13.79 -10.57 7.22
CA ALA A 79 -14.07 -9.71 6.08
C ALA A 79 -13.88 -8.23 6.43
N LYS A 80 -14.43 -7.77 7.57
CA LYS A 80 -14.27 -6.38 8.05
C LYS A 80 -12.82 -6.06 8.40
N LEU A 81 -12.10 -7.00 9.03
CA LEU A 81 -10.67 -6.85 9.28
C LEU A 81 -9.89 -6.67 7.98
N LYS A 82 -10.16 -7.51 6.98
CA LYS A 82 -9.49 -7.45 5.67
C LYS A 82 -9.73 -6.10 5.00
N GLU A 83 -10.99 -5.66 4.93
CA GLU A 83 -11.37 -4.36 4.37
C GLU A 83 -10.66 -3.20 5.10
N PHE A 84 -10.75 -3.18 6.43
CA PHE A 84 -10.08 -2.17 7.25
C PHE A 84 -8.57 -2.16 7.01
N ALA A 85 -7.94 -3.33 6.99
CA ALA A 85 -6.50 -3.43 6.81
C ALA A 85 -6.07 -2.88 5.45
N PHE A 86 -6.76 -3.23 4.36
CA PHE A 86 -6.47 -2.67 3.03
C PHE A 86 -6.63 -1.15 2.99
N ALA A 87 -7.64 -0.59 3.66
CA ALA A 87 -7.83 0.85 3.73
C ALA A 87 -6.66 1.61 4.39
N THR A 88 -5.87 0.95 5.24
CA THR A 88 -4.70 1.58 5.89
C THR A 88 -3.47 1.70 4.97
N HIS A 89 -3.37 0.90 3.90
CA HIS A 89 -2.15 0.79 3.10
C HIS A 89 -1.72 2.09 2.43
N PRO A 90 -2.60 2.81 1.71
CA PRO A 90 -2.18 4.02 1.00
C PRO A 90 -1.63 5.08 1.97
N GLY A 91 -2.31 5.28 3.10
CA GLY A 91 -1.87 6.23 4.14
C GLY A 91 -0.52 5.84 4.76
N CYS A 92 -0.32 4.57 5.09
CA CYS A 92 0.96 4.09 5.63
C CYS A 92 2.11 4.19 4.62
N TYR A 93 1.88 3.93 3.33
CA TYR A 93 2.91 4.04 2.30
C TYR A 93 3.38 5.48 2.10
N VAL A 94 2.42 6.41 1.99
CA VAL A 94 2.72 7.84 1.82
C VAL A 94 3.40 8.42 3.05
N SER A 95 2.82 8.23 4.23
CA SER A 95 3.40 8.76 5.48
C SER A 95 4.77 8.17 5.80
N SER A 96 5.08 6.97 5.30
CA SER A 96 6.42 6.36 5.41
C SER A 96 7.42 6.88 4.39
N GLY A 97 6.96 7.62 3.37
CA GLY A 97 7.80 8.31 2.39
C GLY A 97 7.98 7.60 1.06
N VAL A 98 7.02 6.77 0.61
CA VAL A 98 7.13 6.03 -0.67
C VAL A 98 7.41 6.95 -1.85
N CYS A 99 6.90 8.18 -1.80
CA CYS A 99 6.96 9.16 -2.88
C CYS A 99 8.34 9.78 -3.08
N ALA A 100 9.19 9.77 -2.05
CA ALA A 100 10.56 10.31 -2.09
C ALA A 100 11.63 9.21 -2.24
N LEU A 101 11.21 7.98 -2.54
CA LEU A 101 12.12 6.87 -2.80
C LEU A 101 12.73 7.01 -4.21
N PRO A 102 13.99 6.59 -4.41
CA PRO A 102 14.57 6.53 -5.74
C PRO A 102 13.90 5.44 -6.60
N PRO A 103 13.93 5.56 -7.94
CA PRO A 103 13.31 4.59 -8.86
C PRO A 103 13.72 3.12 -8.62
N GLY A 104 14.97 2.87 -8.22
CA GLY A 104 15.43 1.51 -7.90
C GLY A 104 14.64 0.87 -6.75
N ASP A 105 14.26 1.64 -5.74
CA ASP A 105 13.43 1.14 -4.63
C ASP A 105 11.99 0.87 -5.09
N TRP A 106 11.44 1.71 -5.97
CA TRP A 106 10.11 1.48 -6.57
C TRP A 106 10.06 0.19 -7.39
N GLU A 107 11.13 -0.15 -8.12
CA GLU A 107 11.22 -1.42 -8.84
C GLU A 107 11.15 -2.62 -7.90
N VAL A 108 11.90 -2.57 -6.79
CA VAL A 108 11.87 -3.66 -5.80
C VAL A 108 10.49 -3.79 -5.16
N ILE A 109 9.83 -2.66 -4.85
CA ILE A 109 8.46 -2.64 -4.31
C ILE A 109 7.50 -3.40 -5.23
N ILE A 110 7.52 -3.10 -6.53
CA ILE A 110 6.55 -3.66 -7.48
C ILE A 110 6.84 -5.11 -7.83
N LYS A 111 8.12 -5.51 -7.82
CA LYS A 111 8.51 -6.93 -7.90
C LYS A 111 8.05 -7.70 -6.67
N THR A 112 8.01 -7.06 -5.50
CA THR A 112 7.63 -7.70 -4.22
C THR A 112 6.11 -7.87 -4.10
N VAL A 113 5.33 -6.89 -4.56
CA VAL A 113 3.87 -6.83 -4.42
C VAL A 113 3.25 -6.09 -5.61
N SER A 114 2.15 -6.62 -6.16
CA SER A 114 1.52 -6.02 -7.34
C SER A 114 0.84 -4.67 -7.01
N ILE A 115 0.65 -3.79 -8.00
CA ILE A 115 0.04 -2.46 -7.79
C ILE A 115 -1.39 -2.51 -7.22
N LYS A 116 -2.17 -3.53 -7.63
CA LYS A 116 -3.51 -3.78 -7.08
C LYS A 116 -3.44 -4.12 -5.60
N GLU A 117 -2.40 -4.84 -5.20
CA GLU A 117 -2.14 -5.21 -3.81
C GLU A 117 -1.49 -4.05 -3.03
N LEU A 118 -0.74 -3.17 -3.70
CA LEU A 118 -0.16 -1.97 -3.09
C LEU A 118 -1.23 -0.93 -2.72
N PHE A 119 -2.10 -0.60 -3.66
CA PHE A 119 -3.02 0.52 -3.51
C PHE A 119 -4.50 0.13 -3.45
N GLY A 120 -4.85 -1.15 -3.52
CA GLY A 120 -6.23 -1.64 -3.60
C GLY A 120 -6.87 -1.41 -4.97
N SER A 121 -6.71 -0.21 -5.55
CA SER A 121 -7.12 0.15 -6.91
C SER A 121 -6.31 1.33 -7.46
N VAL A 122 -6.40 1.55 -8.78
CA VAL A 122 -5.84 2.76 -9.43
C VAL A 122 -6.52 4.03 -8.93
N ASP A 123 -7.80 3.98 -8.55
CA ASP A 123 -8.52 5.12 -8.00
C ASP A 123 -8.02 5.50 -6.61
N ALA A 124 -7.71 4.50 -5.76
CA ALA A 124 -7.12 4.73 -4.44
C ALA A 124 -5.69 5.27 -4.55
N LEU A 125 -4.90 4.78 -5.51
CA LEU A 125 -3.63 5.38 -5.87
C LEU A 125 -3.84 6.85 -6.29
N LYS A 126 -4.76 7.12 -7.22
CA LYS A 126 -5.05 8.49 -7.68
C LYS A 126 -5.48 9.43 -6.55
N ALA A 127 -6.42 9.02 -5.70
CA ALA A 127 -6.87 9.84 -4.57
C ALA A 127 -5.74 10.17 -3.60
N THR A 128 -4.85 9.21 -3.38
CA THR A 128 -3.66 9.36 -2.54
C THR A 128 -2.66 10.34 -3.17
N LEU A 129 -2.43 10.25 -4.47
CA LEU A 129 -1.50 11.10 -5.20
C LEU A 129 -2.03 12.52 -5.42
N GLN A 130 -3.35 12.69 -5.60
CA GLN A 130 -3.99 14.00 -5.74
C GLN A 130 -3.87 14.84 -4.46
N THR A 131 -3.71 14.20 -3.30
CA THR A 131 -3.57 14.87 -2.01
C THR A 131 -2.11 14.99 -1.56
N ALA A 132 -1.23 14.14 -2.07
CA ALA A 132 0.20 14.14 -1.77
C ALA A 132 1.01 14.67 -2.98
N GLY A 133 1.20 15.99 -3.04
CA GLY A 133 1.93 16.66 -4.13
C GLY A 133 3.33 16.11 -4.41
N ASP A 134 3.98 15.53 -3.40
CA ASP A 134 5.32 14.93 -3.51
C ASP A 134 5.35 13.60 -4.29
N CYS A 135 4.20 13.06 -4.70
CA CYS A 135 4.11 11.74 -5.33
C CYS A 135 3.96 11.77 -6.86
N VAL A 136 4.07 12.96 -7.47
CA VAL A 136 3.96 13.13 -8.94
C VAL A 136 5.02 12.31 -9.67
N GLU A 137 6.27 12.33 -9.20
CA GLU A 137 7.38 11.58 -9.83
C GLU A 137 7.11 10.07 -9.80
N PHE A 138 6.68 9.54 -8.65
CA PHE A 138 6.34 8.13 -8.51
C PHE A 138 5.21 7.75 -9.48
N TYR A 139 4.19 8.59 -9.61
CA TYR A 139 3.08 8.34 -10.51
C TYR A 139 3.47 8.36 -11.99
N GLN A 140 4.28 9.35 -12.40
CA GLN A 140 4.83 9.42 -13.76
C GLN A 140 5.65 8.17 -14.06
N TRP A 141 6.51 7.77 -13.14
CA TRP A 141 7.31 6.55 -13.25
C TRP A 141 6.46 5.28 -13.41
N LEU A 142 5.33 5.17 -12.68
CA LEU A 142 4.37 4.07 -12.84
C LEU A 142 3.72 4.04 -14.23
N ILE A 143 3.42 5.22 -14.81
CA ILE A 143 2.84 5.35 -16.15
C ILE A 143 3.85 4.95 -17.22
N GLU A 144 5.08 5.46 -17.14
CA GLU A 144 6.15 5.18 -18.12
C GLU A 144 6.48 3.68 -18.20
N ARG A 145 6.37 2.97 -17.08
CA ARG A 145 6.55 1.51 -16.99
C ARG A 145 5.29 0.70 -17.38
N GLY A 146 4.19 1.37 -17.74
CA GLY A 146 2.92 0.72 -18.10
C GLY A 146 2.22 -0.01 -16.94
N ILE A 147 2.63 0.27 -15.70
CA ILE A 147 2.12 -0.39 -14.49
C ILE A 147 0.74 0.15 -14.13
N VAL A 148 0.55 1.46 -14.34
CA VAL A 148 -0.73 2.14 -14.21
C VAL A 148 -1.07 2.72 -15.57
N LYS A 149 -2.27 2.43 -16.05
CA LYS A 149 -2.81 3.11 -17.23
C LYS A 149 -3.18 4.53 -16.81
N VAL A 150 -2.85 5.51 -17.64
CA VAL A 150 -3.48 6.83 -17.54
C VAL A 150 -4.98 6.59 -17.59
N VAL A 151 -5.69 6.92 -16.51
CA VAL A 151 -7.13 6.78 -16.47
C VAL A 151 -7.68 7.61 -17.63
N GLU A 152 -8.39 6.94 -18.54
CA GLU A 152 -8.94 7.50 -19.78
C GLU A 152 -9.77 8.77 -19.56
N LYS A 153 -10.13 9.13 -18.32
CA LYS A 153 -10.68 10.44 -17.95
C LYS A 153 -9.90 11.65 -18.45
N VAL A 154 -8.59 11.54 -18.67
CA VAL A 154 -7.83 12.63 -19.32
C VAL A 154 -8.10 12.63 -20.83
N LYS A 155 -8.21 11.47 -21.45
CA LYS A 155 -8.60 11.33 -22.86
C LYS A 155 -10.03 11.81 -23.08
N ASP A 156 -10.98 11.46 -22.22
CA ASP A 156 -12.36 11.95 -22.28
C ASP A 156 -12.45 13.46 -22.07
N LYS A 157 -11.64 14.03 -21.15
CA LYS A 157 -11.57 15.49 -20.98
C LYS A 157 -10.89 16.17 -22.16
N VAL A 158 -9.87 15.57 -22.75
CA VAL A 158 -9.17 16.10 -23.92
C VAL A 158 -10.05 16.01 -25.16
N GLU A 159 -10.82 14.93 -25.32
CA GLU A 159 -11.82 14.76 -26.38
C GLU A 159 -13.00 15.71 -26.18
N ASP A 160 -13.53 15.88 -24.95
CA ASP A 160 -14.58 16.87 -24.64
C ASP A 160 -14.12 18.32 -24.90
N VAL A 161 -12.87 18.65 -24.53
CA VAL A 161 -12.28 19.96 -24.81
C VAL A 161 -12.00 20.13 -26.31
N TRP A 162 -11.52 19.10 -26.99
CA TRP A 162 -11.30 19.12 -28.44
C TRP A 162 -12.62 19.31 -29.20
N HIS A 163 -13.67 18.55 -28.86
CA HIS A 163 -15.00 18.71 -29.42
C HIS A 163 -15.60 20.09 -29.17
N LYS A 164 -15.32 20.73 -28.02
CA LYS A 164 -15.73 22.12 -27.75
C LYS A 164 -14.97 23.14 -28.58
N ILE A 165 -13.69 22.90 -28.88
CA ILE A 165 -12.84 23.80 -29.69
C ILE A 165 -13.16 23.64 -31.18
N THR A 166 -13.29 22.40 -31.66
CA THR A 166 -13.57 22.12 -33.08
C THR A 166 -15.05 22.23 -33.42
N GLY A 167 -15.95 22.28 -32.44
CA GLY A 167 -17.38 22.53 -32.65
C GLY A 167 -17.75 24.00 -32.90
N TRP A 168 -16.76 24.90 -32.93
CA TRP A 168 -16.90 26.33 -33.25
C TRP A 168 -16.29 26.71 -34.62
N PHE A 169 -15.73 25.74 -35.34
CA PHE A 169 -15.31 25.84 -36.75
C PHE A 169 -16.19 24.91 -37.59
#